data_AF-A0A955Y647-F1
#
_entry.id   AF-A0A955Y647-F1
#
_cell.length_a   1.000
_cell.length_b   1.000
_cell.length_c   1.000
_cell.angle_alpha   90.00
_cell.angle_beta   90.00
_cell.angle_gamma   90.00
#
_symmetry.space_group_name_H-M   'P 1'
#
loop_
_entity.id
_entity.type
_entity.pdbx_description
1 polymer ?
#
loop_
_entity_poly.entity_id
_entity_poly.type
_entity_poly.pdbx_seq_one_letter_code
_entity_poly.pdbx_strand_id
1 'polypeptide(L)'
;DLAVHLLGPRGTLPEPWVEERLGRLDRIDGDIETLMSRIAWIRTWTYVTYRDWIENASGWQERTRAIEDRLSDALHAALTARFVDRRAVHVRTAGDVELVGDEVRLDGVPLGRLLGLDLVVEPGLTRRGANRARAGLLDAVRARVEALEAAPDADLSLDDEHRVRWGDAMLGRLQKGQDLFEPEVVLAHLDLLDGAQKDRVRARIQRWVRATIEGLVAPLRGGKGTPRVRGLLYGVERGMGTLRRADVEDEVRALDEAERQQLARRNVRVGLHALYVPSTLKPARVRVRARLFCVDAGIRPTRPAPSPSATSVPGVQDEPFWWAIGFPVVGGMAVRADVLETCAAEVRKLAREGAFPLPPALVARLATTEEHARAFLRGLGLTESDGRFRATARRR
;
A
#
# COMPACT_ATOMS: atom_id res chain seq x y z
N ASP A 1 24.74 -37.31 5.31
CA ASP A 1 26.05 -37.89 5.67
C ASP A 1 26.35 -37.83 7.17
N LEU A 2 26.35 -36.65 7.84
CA LEU A 2 26.59 -36.56 9.31
C LEU A 2 25.69 -37.50 10.14
N ALA A 3 24.38 -37.51 9.85
CA ALA A 3 23.42 -38.37 10.56
C ALA A 3 23.72 -39.88 10.43
N VAL A 4 24.34 -40.33 9.33
CA VAL A 4 24.64 -41.75 9.11
C VAL A 4 25.75 -42.21 10.06
N HIS A 5 26.74 -41.35 10.35
CA HIS A 5 27.81 -41.67 11.29
C HIS A 5 27.35 -41.53 12.75
N LEU A 6 26.59 -40.47 13.07
CA LEU A 6 26.14 -40.19 14.43
C LEU A 6 25.05 -41.16 14.93
N LEU A 7 24.25 -41.74 14.03
CA LEU A 7 23.25 -42.77 14.36
C LEU A 7 23.80 -44.21 14.24
N GLY A 8 25.07 -44.36 13.86
CA GLY A 8 25.74 -45.65 13.79
C GLY A 8 26.21 -46.14 15.16
N PRO A 9 26.63 -47.42 15.29
CA PRO A 9 26.94 -48.06 16.57
C PRO A 9 28.09 -47.44 17.37
N ARG A 10 28.93 -46.61 16.74
CA ARG A 10 30.03 -45.88 17.42
C ARG A 10 29.62 -44.48 17.92
N GLY A 11 28.56 -43.88 17.37
CA GLY A 11 28.12 -42.53 17.74
C GLY A 11 29.14 -41.41 17.50
N THR A 12 30.25 -41.69 16.81
CA THR A 12 31.37 -40.77 16.57
C THR A 12 31.67 -40.61 15.07
N LEU A 13 32.28 -39.48 14.73
CA LEU A 13 32.73 -39.15 13.38
C LEU A 13 34.13 -39.75 13.13
N PRO A 14 34.32 -40.59 12.09
CA PRO A 14 35.65 -41.11 11.75
C PRO A 14 36.60 -39.98 11.31
N GLU A 15 37.80 -39.92 11.90
CA GLU A 15 38.82 -38.90 11.57
C GLU A 15 39.14 -38.80 10.06
N PRO A 16 39.37 -39.91 9.31
CA PRO A 16 39.66 -39.82 7.87
C PRO A 16 38.52 -39.20 7.06
N TRP A 17 37.28 -39.38 7.53
CA TRP A 17 36.11 -38.80 6.88
C TRP A 17 36.01 -37.31 7.17
N VAL A 18 36.30 -36.87 8.39
CA VAL A 18 36.37 -35.43 8.73
C VAL A 18 37.49 -34.76 7.94
N GLU A 19 38.65 -35.40 7.82
CA GLU A 19 39.78 -34.90 7.05
C GLU A 19 39.42 -34.66 5.59
N GLU A 20 38.76 -35.62 4.93
CA GLU A 20 38.32 -35.50 3.55
C GLU A 20 37.35 -34.31 3.38
N ARG A 21 36.41 -34.14 4.32
CA ARG A 21 35.41 -33.05 4.26
C ARG A 21 36.06 -31.68 4.45
N LEU A 22 36.99 -31.54 5.38
CA LEU A 22 37.73 -30.30 5.59
C LEU A 22 38.68 -30.02 4.44
N GLY A 23 39.35 -31.03 3.87
CA GLY A 23 40.24 -30.87 2.72
C GLY A 23 39.53 -30.31 1.47
N ARG A 24 38.25 -30.63 1.28
CA ARG A 24 37.44 -30.03 0.20
C ARG A 24 37.12 -28.55 0.43
N LEU A 25 37.04 -28.12 1.69
CA LEU A 25 36.76 -26.73 2.09
C LEU A 25 38.03 -25.88 2.14
N ASP A 26 39.20 -26.50 2.35
CA ASP A 26 40.53 -25.86 2.39
C ASP A 26 41.05 -25.50 0.98
N ARG A 27 40.23 -24.73 0.26
CA ARG A 27 40.51 -24.26 -1.10
C ARG A 27 40.24 -22.77 -1.19
N ILE A 28 41.27 -22.01 -1.53
CA ILE A 28 41.23 -20.54 -1.63
C ILE A 28 40.91 -20.02 -3.03
N ASP A 29 40.73 -20.91 -4.01
CA ASP A 29 40.36 -20.56 -5.38
C ASP A 29 38.83 -20.41 -5.55
N GLY A 30 38.39 -19.49 -6.40
CA GLY A 30 36.97 -19.25 -6.70
C GLY A 30 36.57 -17.79 -6.62
N ASP A 31 35.32 -17.51 -6.97
CA ASP A 31 34.74 -16.17 -6.82
C ASP A 31 34.30 -15.88 -5.37
N ILE A 32 33.86 -14.65 -5.13
CA ILE A 32 33.44 -14.19 -3.79
C ILE A 32 32.31 -15.08 -3.23
N GLU A 33 31.35 -15.49 -4.05
CA GLU A 33 30.23 -16.33 -3.60
C GLU A 33 30.70 -17.73 -3.21
N THR A 34 31.65 -18.30 -3.95
CA THR A 34 32.29 -19.57 -3.65
C THR A 34 33.05 -19.51 -2.32
N LEU A 35 33.85 -18.45 -2.11
CA LEU A 35 34.59 -18.23 -0.87
C LEU A 35 33.65 -18.01 0.33
N MET A 36 32.61 -17.19 0.19
CA MET A 36 31.60 -16.97 1.23
C MET A 36 30.87 -18.27 1.62
N SER A 37 30.52 -19.08 0.62
CA SER A 37 29.87 -20.37 0.86
C SER A 37 30.78 -21.32 1.64
N ARG A 38 32.07 -21.40 1.29
CA ARG A 38 33.06 -22.23 2.02
C ARG A 38 33.28 -21.73 3.45
N ILE A 39 33.27 -20.41 3.69
CA ILE A 39 33.34 -19.84 5.04
C ILE A 39 32.11 -20.21 5.88
N ALA A 40 30.91 -20.19 5.29
CA ALA A 40 29.71 -20.64 6.00
C ALA A 40 29.78 -22.13 6.38
N TRP A 41 30.29 -22.97 5.46
CA TRP A 41 30.48 -24.39 5.71
C TRP A 41 31.56 -24.66 6.75
N ILE A 42 32.70 -23.97 6.72
CA ILE A 42 33.77 -24.18 7.72
C ILE A 42 33.33 -23.74 9.12
N ARG A 43 32.47 -22.72 9.26
CA ARG A 43 31.86 -22.35 10.54
C ARG A 43 30.93 -23.43 11.09
N THR A 44 30.16 -24.06 10.20
CA THR A 44 29.32 -25.20 10.57
C THR A 44 30.19 -26.36 11.05
N TRP A 45 31.28 -26.65 10.36
CA TRP A 45 32.25 -27.67 10.79
C TRP A 45 32.97 -27.32 12.08
N THR A 46 33.33 -26.05 12.27
CA THR A 46 33.90 -25.54 13.52
C THR A 46 32.97 -25.88 14.68
N TYR A 47 31.68 -25.59 14.57
CA TYR A 47 30.69 -26.01 15.57
C TYR A 47 30.61 -27.52 15.78
N VAL A 48 30.67 -28.32 14.69
CA VAL A 48 30.69 -29.80 14.77
C VAL A 48 31.91 -30.31 15.56
N THR A 49 33.06 -29.61 15.50
CA THR A 49 34.27 -29.97 16.26
C THR A 49 34.23 -29.63 17.76
N TYR A 50 33.23 -28.86 18.22
CA TYR A 50 33.00 -28.56 19.65
C TYR A 50 32.03 -29.53 20.33
N ARG A 51 31.64 -30.61 19.66
CA ARG A 51 30.68 -31.59 20.16
C ARG A 51 31.40 -32.91 20.47
N ASP A 52 30.89 -33.65 21.43
CA ASP A 52 31.56 -34.81 22.05
C ASP A 52 31.58 -36.08 21.17
N TRP A 53 31.28 -35.94 19.89
CA TRP A 53 31.19 -37.04 18.91
C TRP A 53 32.43 -37.13 17.99
N ILE A 54 33.50 -36.41 18.29
CA ILE A 54 34.74 -36.42 17.51
C ILE A 54 35.95 -36.68 18.42
N GLU A 55 36.79 -37.62 18.02
CA GLU A 55 38.08 -37.87 18.69
C GLU A 55 39.06 -36.74 18.33
N ASN A 56 39.98 -36.39 19.24
CA ASN A 56 40.94 -35.29 19.07
C ASN A 56 40.29 -33.92 18.72
N ALA A 57 39.24 -33.54 19.45
CA ALA A 57 38.48 -32.31 19.20
C ALA A 57 39.36 -31.04 19.11
N SER A 58 40.40 -30.92 19.94
CA SER A 58 41.32 -29.77 19.92
C SER A 58 42.07 -29.62 18.60
N GLY A 59 42.58 -30.71 18.02
CA GLY A 59 43.28 -30.68 16.74
C GLY A 59 42.35 -30.27 15.59
N TRP A 60 41.11 -30.74 15.60
CA TRP A 60 40.11 -30.37 14.60
C TRP A 60 39.62 -28.91 14.74
N GLN A 61 39.52 -28.41 15.97
CA GLN A 61 39.21 -27.00 16.23
C GLN A 61 40.32 -26.08 15.71
N GLU A 62 41.59 -26.43 15.91
CA GLU A 62 42.72 -25.68 15.36
C GLU A 62 42.74 -25.72 13.82
N ARG A 63 42.51 -26.91 13.24
CA ARG A 63 42.47 -27.10 11.78
C ARG A 63 41.35 -26.28 11.14
N THR A 64 40.14 -26.28 11.71
CA THR A 64 38.99 -25.53 11.17
C THR A 64 39.19 -24.02 11.27
N ARG A 65 39.77 -23.51 12.38
CA ARG A 65 40.17 -22.10 12.51
C ARG A 65 41.20 -21.70 11.45
N ALA A 66 42.24 -22.50 11.25
CA ALA A 66 43.27 -22.21 10.25
C ALA A 66 42.72 -22.18 8.81
N ILE A 67 41.72 -23.01 8.52
CA ILE A 67 41.02 -22.98 7.22
C ILE A 67 40.15 -21.73 7.11
N GLU A 68 39.42 -21.35 8.16
CA GLU A 68 38.61 -20.12 8.18
C GLU A 68 39.49 -18.87 7.98
N ASP A 69 40.65 -18.80 8.64
CA ASP A 69 41.60 -17.69 8.49
C ASP A 69 42.08 -17.57 7.03
N ARG A 70 42.53 -18.68 6.42
CA ARG A 70 42.96 -18.69 5.00
C ARG A 70 41.84 -18.28 4.04
N LEU A 71 40.62 -18.76 4.26
CA LEU A 71 39.46 -18.41 3.44
C LEU A 71 39.05 -16.94 3.62
N SER A 72 39.12 -16.43 4.86
CA SER A 72 38.84 -15.03 5.18
C SER A 72 39.86 -14.09 4.53
N ASP A 73 41.15 -14.44 4.58
CA ASP A 73 42.22 -13.70 3.90
C ASP A 73 42.04 -13.70 2.38
N ALA A 74 41.71 -14.85 1.79
CA ALA A 74 41.42 -14.97 0.36
C ALA A 74 40.19 -14.15 -0.05
N LEU A 75 39.12 -14.16 0.77
CA LEU A 75 37.95 -13.32 0.56
C LEU A 75 38.31 -11.83 0.67
N HIS A 76 39.13 -11.46 1.64
CA HIS A 76 39.57 -10.08 1.82
C HIS A 76 40.41 -9.59 0.63
N ALA A 77 41.34 -10.43 0.14
CA ALA A 77 42.12 -10.15 -1.06
C ALA A 77 41.20 -10.02 -2.30
N ALA A 78 40.22 -10.92 -2.48
CA ALA A 78 39.25 -10.87 -3.57
C ALA A 78 38.35 -9.62 -3.51
N LEU A 79 37.91 -9.22 -2.31
CA LEU A 79 37.15 -7.99 -2.09
C LEU A 79 38.00 -6.76 -2.41
N THR A 80 39.24 -6.72 -1.93
CA THR A 80 40.19 -5.62 -2.17
C THR A 80 40.52 -5.49 -3.66
N ALA A 81 40.84 -6.59 -4.33
CA ALA A 81 41.04 -6.64 -5.78
C ALA A 81 39.81 -6.13 -6.53
N ARG A 82 38.60 -6.52 -6.11
CA ARG A 82 37.34 -6.03 -6.71
C ARG A 82 37.08 -4.54 -6.47
N PHE A 83 37.62 -3.95 -5.41
CA PHE A 83 37.58 -2.50 -5.17
C PHE A 83 38.64 -1.73 -5.97
N VAL A 84 39.78 -2.36 -6.27
CA VAL A 84 40.86 -1.77 -7.07
C VAL A 84 40.54 -1.84 -8.57
N ASP A 85 40.02 -2.97 -9.07
CA ASP A 85 39.59 -3.12 -10.48
C ASP A 85 38.36 -2.26 -10.83
N ARG A 86 37.55 -1.89 -9.84
CA ARG A 86 36.42 -0.95 -10.04
C ARG A 86 36.82 0.52 -10.06
N ARG A 87 38.07 0.85 -9.73
CA ARG A 87 38.58 2.23 -9.82
C ARG A 87 39.25 2.44 -11.17
N ALA A 88 38.44 2.68 -12.20
CA ALA A 88 38.65 3.71 -13.24
C ALA A 88 37.97 3.31 -14.56
N VAL A 89 36.65 3.44 -14.65
CA VAL A 89 36.12 4.02 -15.88
C VAL A 89 36.48 5.50 -15.83
N HIS A 90 37.69 5.82 -16.30
CA HIS A 90 38.14 7.20 -16.45
C HIS A 90 37.41 7.80 -17.64
N VAL A 91 36.24 8.36 -17.35
CA VAL A 91 35.45 9.12 -18.30
C VAL A 91 36.30 10.30 -18.78
N ARG A 92 36.57 10.40 -20.08
CA ARG A 92 37.30 11.52 -20.69
C ARG A 92 36.58 12.83 -20.36
N THR A 93 37.34 13.92 -20.20
CA THR A 93 36.79 15.26 -19.95
C THR A 93 36.15 15.91 -21.18
N ALA A 94 36.29 15.33 -22.36
CA ALA A 94 35.67 15.75 -23.62
C ALA A 94 34.75 14.63 -24.14
N GLY A 95 33.72 14.99 -24.91
CA GLY A 95 32.69 14.08 -25.44
C GLY A 95 31.28 14.49 -25.02
N ASP A 96 30.29 14.21 -25.86
CA ASP A 96 28.88 14.54 -25.60
C ASP A 96 28.17 13.36 -24.96
N VAL A 97 27.38 13.65 -23.92
CA VAL A 97 26.55 12.63 -23.27
C VAL A 97 25.30 12.44 -24.14
N GLU A 98 25.07 11.20 -24.52
CA GLU A 98 23.94 10.82 -25.35
C GLU A 98 22.95 9.97 -24.53
N LEU A 99 21.66 10.21 -24.75
CA LEU A 99 20.58 9.39 -24.24
C LEU A 99 19.97 8.60 -25.41
N VAL A 100 20.19 7.29 -25.43
CA VAL A 100 19.63 6.39 -26.45
C VAL A 100 18.59 5.49 -25.78
N GLY A 101 17.31 5.77 -26.04
CA GLY A 101 16.22 5.19 -25.25
C GLY A 101 16.31 5.66 -23.80
N ASP A 102 16.56 4.73 -22.88
CA ASP A 102 16.83 5.04 -21.47
C ASP A 102 18.32 4.91 -21.10
N GLU A 103 19.20 4.53 -22.03
CA GLU A 103 20.62 4.34 -21.73
C GLU A 103 21.41 5.62 -21.93
N VAL A 104 22.20 5.98 -20.91
CA VAL A 104 23.02 7.19 -20.87
C VAL A 104 24.46 6.79 -21.17
N ARG A 105 25.03 7.34 -22.24
CA ARG A 105 26.38 7.00 -22.71
C ARG A 105 27.24 8.24 -22.90
N LEU A 106 28.56 8.08 -22.83
CA LEU A 106 29.54 9.06 -23.30
C LEU A 106 30.52 8.36 -24.23
N ASP A 107 30.62 8.82 -25.47
CA ASP A 107 31.50 8.23 -26.49
C ASP A 107 31.34 6.69 -26.61
N GLY A 108 30.09 6.21 -26.50
CA GLY A 108 29.74 4.78 -26.53
C GLY A 108 29.94 4.01 -25.22
N VAL A 109 30.52 4.63 -24.18
CA VAL A 109 30.69 4.02 -22.85
C VAL A 109 29.42 4.24 -22.01
N PRO A 110 28.80 3.18 -21.45
CA PRO A 110 27.62 3.32 -20.61
C PRO A 110 27.96 4.02 -19.29
N LEU A 111 27.18 5.05 -18.96
CA LEU A 111 27.23 5.80 -17.71
C LEU A 111 26.05 5.46 -16.79
N GLY A 112 24.93 4.97 -17.33
CA GLY A 112 23.79 4.54 -16.54
C GLY A 112 22.50 4.51 -17.34
N ARG A 113 21.37 4.57 -16.63
CA ARG A 113 20.03 4.58 -17.22
C ARG A 113 19.15 5.66 -16.61
N LEU A 114 18.42 6.38 -17.44
CA LEU A 114 17.44 7.39 -17.02
C LEU A 114 16.06 6.74 -16.85
N LEU A 115 15.73 6.34 -15.62
CA LEU A 115 14.43 5.75 -15.28
C LEU A 115 13.45 6.84 -14.84
N GLY A 116 12.52 7.20 -15.71
CA GLY A 116 11.58 8.29 -15.45
C GLY A 116 12.28 9.64 -15.30
N LEU A 117 12.39 10.14 -14.08
CA LEU A 117 13.05 11.41 -13.74
C LEU A 117 14.31 11.22 -12.90
N ASP A 118 14.80 9.99 -12.77
CA ASP A 118 15.99 9.66 -11.97
C ASP A 118 17.06 8.93 -12.78
N LEU A 119 18.33 9.13 -12.40
CA LEU A 119 19.49 8.51 -13.04
C LEU A 119 20.03 7.39 -12.16
N VAL A 120 19.90 6.16 -12.66
CA VAL A 120 20.60 5.01 -12.10
C VAL A 120 21.95 4.89 -12.78
N VAL A 121 23.02 5.28 -12.07
CA VAL A 121 24.40 5.21 -12.61
C VAL A 121 24.91 3.78 -12.69
N GLU A 122 25.79 3.51 -13.66
CA GLU A 122 26.47 2.22 -13.75
C GLU A 122 27.31 1.93 -12.48
N PRO A 123 27.30 0.69 -11.96
CA PRO A 123 28.10 0.32 -10.81
C PRO A 123 29.59 0.59 -11.05
N GLY A 124 30.24 1.28 -10.10
CA GLY A 124 31.67 1.64 -10.21
C GLY A 124 31.95 2.93 -10.98
N LEU A 125 30.93 3.63 -11.48
CA LEU A 125 31.10 4.93 -12.10
C LEU A 125 31.69 5.94 -11.11
N THR A 126 32.74 6.66 -11.54
CA THR A 126 33.37 7.69 -10.70
C THR A 126 32.41 8.85 -10.43
N ARG A 127 32.59 9.58 -9.32
CA ARG A 127 31.80 10.80 -9.03
C ARG A 127 31.85 11.82 -10.18
N ARG A 128 33.00 11.93 -10.86
CA ARG A 128 33.14 12.80 -12.05
C ARG A 128 32.29 12.30 -13.20
N GLY A 129 32.30 11.00 -13.48
CA GLY A 129 31.45 10.37 -14.50
C GLY A 129 29.96 10.56 -14.20
N ALA A 130 29.55 10.35 -12.95
CA ALA A 130 28.16 10.56 -12.52
C ALA A 130 27.73 12.03 -12.70
N ASN A 131 28.57 12.99 -12.31
CA ASN A 131 28.27 14.41 -12.51
C ASN A 131 28.18 14.77 -14.00
N ARG A 132 29.03 14.18 -14.85
CA ARG A 132 28.96 14.38 -16.30
C ARG A 132 27.67 13.83 -16.89
N ALA A 133 27.27 12.61 -16.49
CA ALA A 133 25.99 12.03 -16.89
C ALA A 133 24.83 12.96 -16.52
N ARG A 134 24.79 13.46 -15.28
CA ARG A 134 23.75 14.40 -14.81
C ARG A 134 23.71 15.68 -15.65
N ALA A 135 24.87 16.28 -15.92
CA ALA A 135 24.97 17.50 -16.73
C ALA A 135 24.47 17.29 -18.17
N GLY A 136 24.78 16.13 -18.75
CA GLY A 136 24.33 15.74 -20.09
C GLY A 136 22.83 15.48 -20.22
N LEU A 137 22.15 15.20 -19.10
CA LEU A 137 20.73 14.87 -19.09
C LEU A 137 19.82 16.07 -18.84
N LEU A 138 20.36 17.28 -18.64
CA LEU A 138 19.56 18.45 -18.22
C LEU A 138 18.42 18.76 -19.20
N ASP A 139 18.68 18.75 -20.50
CA ASP A 139 17.66 19.03 -21.53
C ASP A 139 16.65 17.89 -21.64
N ALA A 140 17.09 16.64 -21.56
CA ALA A 140 16.21 15.47 -21.56
C ALA A 140 15.29 15.46 -20.33
N VAL A 141 15.82 15.79 -19.15
CA VAL A 141 15.05 15.91 -17.90
C VAL A 141 14.06 17.07 -18.01
N ARG A 142 14.47 18.22 -18.54
CA ARG A 142 13.56 19.36 -18.78
C ARG A 142 12.39 18.96 -19.66
N ALA A 143 12.66 18.31 -20.79
CA ALA A 143 11.63 17.81 -21.70
C ALA A 143 10.71 16.77 -21.02
N ARG A 144 11.24 15.87 -20.18
CA ARG A 144 10.42 14.91 -19.42
C ARG A 144 9.53 15.59 -18.37
N VAL A 145 9.98 16.65 -17.71
CA VAL A 145 9.14 17.43 -16.78
C VAL A 145 8.03 18.17 -17.53
N GLU A 146 8.33 18.77 -18.68
CA GLU A 146 7.30 19.40 -19.55
C GLU A 146 6.28 18.37 -20.05
N ALA A 147 6.73 17.19 -20.45
CA ALA A 147 5.85 16.09 -20.83
C ALA A 147 4.95 15.63 -19.68
N LEU A 148 5.48 15.49 -18.47
CA LEU A 148 4.70 15.16 -17.27
C LEU A 148 3.63 16.22 -16.96
N GLU A 149 3.97 17.51 -17.13
CA GLU A 149 3.01 18.60 -16.91
C GLU A 149 1.86 18.57 -17.91
N ALA A 150 2.14 18.23 -19.17
CA ALA A 150 1.16 18.09 -20.24
C ALA A 150 0.44 16.74 -20.26
N ALA A 151 0.96 15.73 -19.54
CA ALA A 151 0.41 14.38 -19.55
C ALA A 151 -1.04 14.36 -19.06
N PRO A 152 -1.92 13.54 -19.66
CA PRO A 152 -3.28 13.36 -19.17
C PRO A 152 -3.30 12.73 -17.77
N ASP A 153 -4.34 13.03 -16.99
CA ASP A 153 -4.50 12.51 -15.62
C ASP A 153 -4.58 10.97 -15.55
N ALA A 154 -4.91 10.31 -16.66
CA ALA A 154 -4.97 8.85 -16.75
C ALA A 154 -3.59 8.18 -16.74
N ASP A 155 -2.53 8.92 -17.07
CA ASP A 155 -1.15 8.39 -17.08
C ASP A 155 -0.52 8.41 -15.68
N LEU A 156 -1.17 9.09 -14.73
CA LEU A 156 -0.79 9.12 -13.33
C LEU A 156 -1.53 8.01 -12.58
N SER A 157 -0.79 7.31 -11.71
CA SER A 157 -1.35 6.25 -10.87
C SER A 157 -0.95 6.42 -9.42
N LEU A 158 -1.83 5.96 -8.53
CA LEU A 158 -1.62 5.86 -7.09
C LEU A 158 -1.73 4.39 -6.72
N ASP A 159 -0.70 3.84 -6.07
CA ASP A 159 -0.75 2.48 -5.53
C ASP A 159 -1.26 2.46 -4.08
N ASP A 160 -1.39 1.26 -3.51
CA ASP A 160 -1.90 1.08 -2.16
C ASP A 160 -0.86 1.45 -1.08
N GLU A 161 0.40 1.68 -1.47
CA GLU A 161 1.42 2.32 -0.63
C GLU A 161 1.43 3.85 -0.74
N HIS A 162 0.40 4.39 -1.37
CA HIS A 162 0.16 5.80 -1.63
C HIS A 162 1.22 6.43 -2.53
N ARG A 163 1.94 5.64 -3.31
CA ARG A 163 3.00 6.09 -4.21
C ARG A 163 2.40 6.57 -5.52
N VAL A 164 2.82 7.76 -5.95
CA VAL A 164 2.42 8.37 -7.20
C VAL A 164 3.44 8.03 -8.28
N ARG A 165 2.95 7.48 -9.39
CA ARG A 165 3.75 7.16 -10.56
C ARG A 165 3.22 7.80 -11.83
N TRP A 166 4.12 8.04 -12.78
CA TRP A 166 3.81 8.35 -14.18
C TRP A 166 4.47 7.30 -15.06
N GLY A 167 3.68 6.39 -15.62
CA GLY A 167 4.21 5.12 -16.14
C GLY A 167 4.99 4.37 -15.05
N ASP A 168 6.25 4.02 -15.35
CA ASP A 168 7.16 3.37 -14.39
C ASP A 168 7.90 4.36 -13.49
N ALA A 169 7.80 5.67 -13.76
CA ALA A 169 8.52 6.70 -13.01
C ALA A 169 7.88 6.92 -11.63
N MET A 170 8.63 6.65 -10.56
CA MET A 170 8.24 6.96 -9.18
C MET A 170 8.43 8.46 -8.91
N LEU A 171 7.33 9.20 -8.77
CA LEU A 171 7.38 10.66 -8.58
C LEU A 171 7.39 11.05 -7.10
N GLY A 172 6.73 10.27 -6.24
CA GLY A 172 6.57 10.59 -4.84
C GLY A 172 5.48 9.78 -4.15
N ARG A 173 5.00 10.27 -3.01
CA ARG A 173 3.98 9.63 -2.20
C ARG A 173 3.04 10.67 -1.60
N LEU A 174 1.79 10.27 -1.37
CA LEU A 174 0.85 11.03 -0.57
C LEU A 174 0.99 10.71 0.92
N GLN A 175 0.91 11.74 1.75
CA GLN A 175 0.82 11.64 3.21
C GLN A 175 -0.28 12.55 3.74
N LYS A 176 -0.58 12.41 5.04
CA LYS A 176 -1.50 13.29 5.75
C LYS A 176 -1.09 14.75 5.55
N GLY A 177 -2.02 15.56 5.06
CA GLY A 177 -1.83 17.01 4.94
C GLY A 177 -2.58 17.77 6.04
N GLN A 178 -2.87 19.05 5.78
CA GLN A 178 -3.56 19.92 6.75
C GLN A 178 -5.05 19.59 6.88
N ASP A 179 -5.64 19.04 5.82
CA ASP A 179 -7.03 18.60 5.79
C ASP A 179 -7.18 17.26 5.07
N LEU A 180 -8.27 16.54 5.38
CA LEU A 180 -8.67 15.31 4.71
C LEU A 180 -8.68 15.44 3.18
N PHE A 181 -9.11 16.59 2.66
CA PHE A 181 -9.19 16.84 1.21
C PHE A 181 -7.96 17.51 0.62
N GLU A 182 -6.92 17.70 1.43
CA GLU A 182 -5.66 18.35 1.06
C GLU A 182 -4.44 17.50 1.47
N PRO A 183 -4.31 16.26 0.95
CA PRO A 183 -3.15 15.44 1.25
C PRO A 183 -1.86 16.08 0.74
N GLU A 184 -0.77 15.89 1.50
CA GLU A 184 0.53 16.43 1.15
C GLU A 184 1.27 15.49 0.18
N VAL A 185 2.01 16.09 -0.75
CA VAL A 185 2.86 15.38 -1.72
C VAL A 185 4.31 15.44 -1.27
N VAL A 186 4.87 14.29 -0.91
CA VAL A 186 6.30 14.11 -0.67
C VAL A 186 6.93 13.54 -1.93
N LEU A 187 7.83 14.30 -2.55
CA LEU A 187 8.53 13.84 -3.75
C LEU A 187 9.49 12.69 -3.42
N ALA A 188 9.72 11.83 -4.41
CA ALA A 188 10.81 10.86 -4.36
C ALA A 188 12.18 11.56 -4.42
N HIS A 189 13.25 10.80 -4.26
CA HIS A 189 14.61 11.29 -4.49
C HIS A 189 14.81 11.54 -6.00
N LEU A 190 14.51 12.76 -6.43
CA LEU A 190 14.63 13.21 -7.82
C LEU A 190 15.87 14.09 -7.96
N ASP A 191 17.06 13.48 -7.87
CA ASP A 191 18.33 14.21 -7.77
C ASP A 191 18.76 14.89 -9.07
N LEU A 192 18.13 14.55 -10.19
CA LEU A 192 18.33 15.25 -11.47
C LEU A 192 17.60 16.57 -11.55
N LEU A 193 16.59 16.78 -10.70
CA LEU A 193 15.74 17.96 -10.75
C LEU A 193 16.26 19.06 -9.84
N ASP A 194 16.28 20.27 -10.38
CA ASP A 194 16.46 21.48 -9.58
C ASP A 194 15.21 21.79 -8.74
N GLY A 195 15.28 22.86 -7.91
CA GLY A 195 14.17 23.26 -7.05
C GLY A 195 12.91 23.64 -7.84
N ALA A 196 13.05 24.39 -8.93
CA ALA A 196 11.92 24.84 -9.74
C ALA A 196 11.22 23.67 -10.45
N GLN A 197 11.99 22.71 -10.96
CA GLN A 197 11.47 21.48 -11.54
C GLN A 197 10.77 20.61 -10.50
N LYS A 198 11.33 20.47 -9.29
CA LYS A 198 10.66 19.76 -8.18
C LYS A 198 9.33 20.41 -7.83
N ASP A 199 9.27 21.74 -7.77
CA ASP A 199 8.03 22.47 -7.49
C ASP A 199 6.98 22.25 -8.59
N ARG A 200 7.38 22.24 -9.87
CA ARG A 200 6.52 21.90 -11.01
C ARG A 200 5.96 20.47 -10.92
N VAL A 201 6.80 19.48 -10.63
CA VAL A 201 6.38 18.09 -10.42
C VAL A 201 5.38 18.00 -9.26
N ARG A 202 5.70 18.64 -8.12
CA ARG A 202 4.80 18.66 -6.95
C ARG A 202 3.45 19.28 -7.31
N ALA A 203 3.45 20.42 -7.99
CA ALA A 203 2.24 21.11 -8.42
C ALA A 203 1.41 20.26 -9.39
N ARG A 204 2.05 19.51 -10.30
CA ARG A 204 1.36 18.59 -11.21
C ARG A 204 0.65 17.46 -10.46
N ILE A 205 1.32 16.83 -9.50
CA ILE A 205 0.74 15.79 -8.66
C ILE A 205 -0.41 16.36 -7.82
N GLN A 206 -0.20 17.50 -7.15
CA GLN A 206 -1.22 18.16 -6.34
C GLN A 206 -2.48 18.49 -7.14
N ARG A 207 -2.31 18.97 -8.39
CA ARG A 207 -3.44 19.26 -9.30
C ARG A 207 -4.25 18.02 -9.62
N TRP A 208 -3.58 16.91 -9.93
CA TRP A 208 -4.21 15.62 -10.22
C TRP A 208 -4.98 15.07 -9.00
N VAL A 209 -4.37 15.11 -7.82
CA VAL A 209 -5.00 14.67 -6.58
C VAL A 209 -6.22 15.55 -6.26
N ARG A 210 -6.08 16.88 -6.39
CA ARG A 210 -7.18 17.82 -6.20
C ARG A 210 -8.32 17.54 -7.17
N ALA A 211 -8.05 17.34 -8.46
CA ALA A 211 -9.07 16.99 -9.45
C ALA A 211 -9.80 15.67 -9.11
N THR A 212 -9.04 14.67 -8.64
CA THR A 212 -9.60 13.39 -8.19
C THR A 212 -10.55 13.55 -7.01
N ILE A 213 -10.15 14.35 -6.00
CA ILE A 213 -10.94 14.66 -4.81
C ILE A 213 -12.15 15.53 -5.16
N GLU A 214 -12.00 16.56 -6.00
CA GLU A 214 -13.11 17.40 -6.44
C GLU A 214 -14.18 16.58 -7.16
N GLY A 215 -13.79 15.58 -7.97
CA GLY A 215 -14.74 14.64 -8.56
C GLY A 215 -15.56 13.82 -7.55
N LEU A 216 -15.14 13.76 -6.28
CA LEU A 216 -15.86 13.13 -5.18
C LEU A 216 -16.77 14.13 -4.44
N VAL A 217 -16.27 15.33 -4.12
CA VAL A 217 -16.94 16.26 -3.18
C VAL A 217 -17.56 17.50 -3.80
N ALA A 218 -17.28 17.83 -5.07
CA ALA A 218 -17.79 19.05 -5.72
C ALA A 218 -19.31 19.26 -5.59
N PRO A 219 -20.18 18.23 -5.71
CA PRO A 219 -21.63 18.42 -5.51
C PRO A 219 -22.02 18.89 -4.10
N LEU A 220 -21.17 18.64 -3.10
CA LEU A 220 -21.41 18.94 -1.69
C LEU A 220 -20.88 20.33 -1.30
N ARG A 221 -19.89 20.85 -2.03
CA ARG A 221 -19.27 22.15 -1.75
C ARG A 221 -20.14 23.35 -2.13
N GLY A 222 -19.88 24.47 -1.45
CA GLY A 222 -20.20 25.83 -1.91
C GLY A 222 -21.68 26.14 -2.20
N GLY A 223 -22.62 25.56 -1.46
CA GLY A 223 -24.05 25.69 -1.77
C GLY A 223 -24.79 26.85 -1.12
N LYS A 224 -25.64 27.51 -1.93
CA LYS A 224 -26.78 28.29 -1.43
C LYS A 224 -27.78 27.33 -0.78
N GLY A 225 -28.28 27.70 0.38
CA GLY A 225 -29.26 26.93 1.15
C GLY A 225 -29.41 27.52 2.54
N THR A 226 -30.33 27.00 3.33
CA THR A 226 -30.48 27.41 4.74
C THR A 226 -29.25 27.02 5.56
N PRO A 227 -29.00 27.64 6.73
CA PRO A 227 -27.91 27.22 7.62
C PRO A 227 -27.93 25.72 7.93
N ARG A 228 -29.12 25.13 8.09
CA ARG A 228 -29.32 23.69 8.33
C ARG A 228 -28.86 22.84 7.16
N VAL A 229 -29.32 23.15 5.94
CA VAL A 229 -28.92 22.43 4.73
C VAL A 229 -27.40 22.51 4.53
N ARG A 230 -26.80 23.69 4.77
CA ARG A 230 -25.34 23.84 4.67
C ARG A 230 -24.58 23.01 5.71
N GLY A 231 -25.07 22.97 6.95
CA GLY A 231 -24.50 22.12 8.01
C GLY A 231 -24.54 20.63 7.65
N LEU A 232 -25.68 20.15 7.12
CA LEU A 232 -25.82 18.76 6.67
C LEU A 232 -24.91 18.46 5.47
N LEU A 233 -24.84 19.35 4.47
CA LEU A 233 -23.94 19.17 3.33
C LEU A 233 -22.47 19.11 3.77
N TYR A 234 -22.07 19.95 4.71
CA TYR A 234 -20.73 19.91 5.31
C TYR A 234 -20.48 18.57 6.03
N GLY A 235 -21.43 18.08 6.83
CA GLY A 235 -21.31 16.77 7.48
C GLY A 235 -21.16 15.62 6.48
N VAL A 236 -21.99 15.61 5.42
CA VAL A 236 -21.88 14.60 4.35
C VAL A 236 -20.55 14.74 3.59
N GLU A 237 -20.07 15.96 3.36
CA GLU A 237 -18.77 16.22 2.74
C GLU A 237 -17.64 15.63 3.59
N ARG A 238 -17.57 15.96 4.89
CA ARG A 238 -16.55 15.42 5.82
C ARG A 238 -16.61 13.90 5.93
N GLY A 239 -17.80 13.32 5.83
CA GLY A 239 -18.00 11.87 5.72
C GLY A 239 -17.72 11.27 4.34
N MET A 240 -17.12 12.04 3.43
CA MET A 240 -16.79 11.67 2.05
C MET A 240 -17.99 11.14 1.25
N GLY A 241 -19.18 11.65 1.54
CA GLY A 241 -20.43 11.24 0.91
C GLY A 241 -21.31 10.34 1.77
N THR A 242 -20.99 10.11 3.05
CA THR A 242 -21.83 9.33 3.97
C THR A 242 -21.77 9.89 5.39
N LEU A 243 -22.94 10.17 5.98
CA LEU A 243 -23.08 10.70 7.33
C LEU A 243 -24.07 9.84 8.12
N ARG A 244 -23.71 9.49 9.35
CA ARG A 244 -24.61 8.76 10.25
C ARG A 244 -25.76 9.67 10.66
N ARG A 245 -26.99 9.26 10.35
CA ARG A 245 -28.19 10.08 10.61
C ARG A 245 -28.38 10.36 12.10
N ALA A 246 -28.04 9.41 12.95
CA ALA A 246 -28.17 9.55 14.40
C ALA A 246 -27.40 10.77 14.96
N ASP A 247 -26.30 11.16 14.30
CA ASP A 247 -25.45 12.28 14.73
C ASP A 247 -26.08 13.65 14.37
N VAL A 248 -27.12 13.66 13.53
CA VAL A 248 -27.82 14.85 13.03
C VAL A 248 -29.35 14.67 13.04
N GLU A 249 -29.86 13.91 14.02
CA GLU A 249 -31.27 13.49 14.05
C GLU A 249 -32.22 14.70 14.19
N ASP A 250 -31.85 15.71 14.98
CA ASP A 250 -32.68 16.89 15.21
C ASP A 250 -32.74 17.78 13.97
N GLU A 251 -31.62 18.00 13.29
CA GLU A 251 -31.56 18.71 12.02
C GLU A 251 -32.41 18.00 10.97
N VAL A 252 -32.29 16.68 10.87
CA VAL A 252 -33.03 15.87 9.89
C VAL A 252 -34.54 15.87 10.17
N ARG A 253 -34.95 15.90 11.44
CA ARG A 253 -36.36 16.03 11.84
C ARG A 253 -36.94 17.39 11.51
N ALA A 254 -36.13 18.44 11.66
CA ALA A 254 -36.56 19.81 11.41
C ALA A 254 -36.60 20.18 9.92
N LEU A 255 -36.08 19.32 9.01
CA LEU A 255 -36.10 19.54 7.57
C LEU A 255 -37.53 19.65 7.02
N ASP A 256 -37.83 20.78 6.38
CA ASP A 256 -39.02 20.95 5.56
C ASP A 256 -38.85 20.34 4.15
N GLU A 257 -39.91 20.37 3.35
CA GLU A 257 -39.89 19.80 2.00
C GLU A 257 -38.97 20.58 1.04
N ALA A 258 -38.88 21.91 1.18
CA ALA A 258 -38.01 22.72 0.33
C ALA A 258 -36.53 22.43 0.61
N GLU A 259 -36.16 22.27 1.88
CA GLU A 259 -34.81 21.88 2.31
C GLU A 259 -34.46 20.44 1.87
N ARG A 260 -35.40 19.50 1.94
CA ARG A 260 -35.22 18.14 1.40
C ARG A 260 -34.95 18.17 -0.10
N GLN A 261 -35.67 19.00 -0.86
CA GLN A 261 -35.43 19.17 -2.29
C GLN A 261 -34.07 19.81 -2.57
N GLN A 262 -33.60 20.75 -1.73
CA GLN A 262 -32.24 21.30 -1.85
C GLN A 262 -31.17 20.23 -1.70
N LEU A 263 -31.29 19.34 -0.68
CA LEU A 263 -30.39 18.21 -0.50
C LEU A 263 -30.45 17.23 -1.69
N ALA A 264 -31.65 16.90 -2.17
CA ALA A 264 -31.84 16.00 -3.30
C ALA A 264 -31.20 16.53 -4.59
N ARG A 265 -31.27 17.84 -4.86
CA ARG A 265 -30.59 18.50 -6.00
C ARG A 265 -29.06 18.38 -5.93
N ARG A 266 -28.50 18.20 -4.72
CA ARG A 266 -27.07 17.90 -4.49
C ARG A 266 -26.76 16.39 -4.49
N ASN A 267 -27.71 15.57 -4.93
CA ASN A 267 -27.62 14.11 -4.91
C ASN A 267 -27.46 13.53 -3.50
N VAL A 268 -27.91 14.25 -2.46
CA VAL A 268 -27.94 13.72 -1.09
C VAL A 268 -29.28 13.03 -0.86
N ARG A 269 -29.23 11.76 -0.46
CA ARG A 269 -30.38 10.97 -0.02
C ARG A 269 -30.43 10.98 1.50
N VAL A 270 -31.60 11.33 2.05
CA VAL A 270 -31.86 11.32 3.50
C VAL A 270 -32.55 10.01 3.86
N GLY A 271 -31.77 9.05 4.34
CA GLY A 271 -32.25 7.74 4.76
C GLY A 271 -32.75 7.69 6.21
N LEU A 272 -33.11 6.49 6.64
CA LEU A 272 -33.44 6.09 8.01
C LEU A 272 -32.22 5.95 8.91
N HIS A 273 -31.05 5.57 8.38
CA HIS A 273 -29.83 5.34 9.17
C HIS A 273 -28.65 6.22 8.72
N ALA A 274 -28.61 6.61 7.45
CA ALA A 274 -27.54 7.40 6.87
C ALA A 274 -28.08 8.47 5.91
N LEU A 275 -27.37 9.59 5.85
CA LEU A 275 -27.41 10.48 4.70
C LEU A 275 -26.27 10.06 3.77
N TYR A 276 -26.54 9.91 2.48
CA TYR A 276 -25.52 9.43 1.55
C TYR A 276 -25.66 10.01 0.14
N VAL A 277 -24.57 9.96 -0.61
CA VAL A 277 -24.50 10.42 -2.00
C VAL A 277 -24.34 9.22 -2.94
N PRO A 278 -25.36 8.83 -3.73
CA PRO A 278 -25.31 7.65 -4.59
C PRO A 278 -24.13 7.62 -5.56
N SER A 279 -23.73 8.77 -6.11
CA SER A 279 -22.58 8.83 -7.05
C SER A 279 -21.24 8.49 -6.40
N THR A 280 -21.11 8.61 -5.07
CA THR A 280 -19.90 8.27 -4.31
C THR A 280 -19.80 6.79 -3.97
N LEU A 281 -20.87 6.01 -4.21
CA LEU A 281 -20.90 4.55 -3.99
C LEU A 281 -20.40 3.75 -5.21
N LYS A 282 -20.10 4.43 -6.33
CA LYS A 282 -19.50 3.77 -7.51
C LYS A 282 -18.13 3.18 -7.13
N PRO A 283 -17.75 1.99 -7.63
CA PRO A 283 -16.53 1.30 -7.19
C PRO A 283 -15.24 2.14 -7.28
N ALA A 284 -15.09 2.94 -8.35
CA ALA A 284 -13.95 3.85 -8.48
C ALA A 284 -13.90 4.93 -7.39
N ARG A 285 -15.06 5.46 -6.98
CA ARG A 285 -15.17 6.45 -5.89
C ARG A 285 -14.95 5.83 -4.52
N VAL A 286 -15.46 4.62 -4.29
CA VAL A 286 -15.19 3.85 -3.06
C VAL A 286 -13.69 3.63 -2.86
N ARG A 287 -12.95 3.29 -3.93
CA ARG A 287 -11.48 3.16 -3.87
C ARG A 287 -10.78 4.48 -3.54
N VAL A 288 -11.21 5.59 -4.14
CA VAL A 288 -10.68 6.93 -3.81
C VAL A 288 -10.92 7.26 -2.34
N ARG A 289 -12.12 7.01 -1.82
CA ARG A 289 -12.48 7.23 -0.40
C ARG A 289 -11.60 6.39 0.53
N ALA A 290 -11.39 5.11 0.20
CA ALA A 290 -10.54 4.21 0.98
C ALA A 290 -9.10 4.72 1.06
N ARG A 291 -8.54 5.15 -0.08
CA ARG A 291 -7.20 5.74 -0.16
C ARG A 291 -7.11 7.04 0.63
N LEU A 292 -8.07 7.93 0.47
CA LEU A 292 -8.06 9.22 1.16
C LEU A 292 -8.13 9.04 2.69
N PHE A 293 -9.00 8.14 3.16
CA PHE A 293 -9.05 7.74 4.57
C PHE A 293 -7.70 7.22 5.07
N CYS A 294 -7.09 6.29 4.34
CA CYS A 294 -5.82 5.68 4.76
C CYS A 294 -4.66 6.68 4.73
N VAL A 295 -4.63 7.59 3.74
CA VAL A 295 -3.65 8.68 3.67
C VAL A 295 -3.77 9.60 4.88
N ASP A 296 -4.98 10.04 5.21
CA ASP A 296 -5.23 10.91 6.37
C ASP A 296 -4.95 10.22 7.72
N ALA A 297 -5.28 8.93 7.82
CA ALA A 297 -5.02 8.12 9.00
C ALA A 297 -3.56 7.62 9.12
N GLY A 298 -2.71 7.83 8.10
CA GLY A 298 -1.35 7.32 8.06
C GLY A 298 -1.24 5.78 7.94
N ILE A 299 -2.31 5.11 7.51
CA ILE A 299 -2.40 3.65 7.37
C ILE A 299 -1.82 3.21 6.04
N ARG A 300 -0.90 2.24 6.06
CA ARG A 300 -0.28 1.64 4.86
C ARG A 300 -0.10 0.12 5.03
N PRO A 301 -0.42 -0.70 4.02
CA PRO A 301 -1.06 -0.33 2.74
C PRO A 301 -2.51 0.15 2.93
N THR A 302 -3.08 0.76 1.89
CA THR A 302 -4.51 1.11 1.83
C THR A 302 -5.35 -0.12 2.15
N ARG A 303 -6.33 0.04 3.04
CA ARG A 303 -7.28 -1.03 3.35
C ARG A 303 -8.12 -1.38 2.12
N PRO A 304 -8.36 -2.68 1.87
CA PRO A 304 -9.06 -3.11 0.68
C PRO A 304 -10.50 -2.61 0.68
N ALA A 305 -10.90 -1.93 -0.39
CA ALA A 305 -12.29 -1.66 -0.66
C ALA A 305 -13.03 -2.96 -1.02
N PRO A 306 -14.35 -3.07 -0.76
CA PRO A 306 -15.15 -4.21 -1.20
C PRO A 306 -15.06 -4.44 -2.72
N SER A 307 -15.34 -5.67 -3.14
CA SER A 307 -15.47 -5.97 -4.57
C SER A 307 -16.55 -5.10 -5.21
N PRO A 308 -16.44 -4.77 -6.51
CA PRO A 308 -17.40 -3.89 -7.19
C PRO A 308 -18.87 -4.32 -7.09
N SER A 309 -19.13 -5.63 -6.94
CA SER A 309 -20.47 -6.21 -6.80
C SER A 309 -20.93 -6.35 -5.35
N ALA A 310 -20.06 -6.16 -4.35
CA ALA A 310 -20.41 -6.34 -2.96
C ALA A 310 -21.49 -5.34 -2.51
N THR A 311 -22.53 -5.87 -1.87
CA THR A 311 -23.59 -5.10 -1.21
C THR A 311 -23.42 -5.06 0.30
N SER A 312 -22.75 -6.07 0.88
CA SER A 312 -22.33 -6.07 2.28
C SER A 312 -21.01 -6.81 2.49
N VAL A 313 -20.39 -6.58 3.65
CA VAL A 313 -19.22 -7.29 4.16
C VAL A 313 -19.49 -7.64 5.63
N PRO A 314 -19.55 -8.92 6.00
CA PRO A 314 -19.77 -9.33 7.38
C PRO A 314 -18.49 -9.33 8.22
N GLY A 315 -18.64 -9.37 9.55
CA GLY A 315 -17.53 -9.54 10.50
C GLY A 315 -16.55 -8.37 10.52
N VAL A 316 -17.02 -7.17 10.20
CA VAL A 316 -16.16 -6.01 10.03
C VAL A 316 -15.75 -5.40 11.37
N GLN A 317 -14.52 -4.92 11.41
CA GLN A 317 -13.99 -4.07 12.47
C GLN A 317 -13.72 -2.66 11.92
N ASP A 318 -13.42 -1.70 12.79
CA ASP A 318 -13.12 -0.31 12.41
C ASP A 318 -14.27 0.37 11.64
N GLU A 319 -15.38 0.60 12.36
CA GLU A 319 -16.55 1.28 11.80
C GLU A 319 -16.20 2.59 11.07
N PRO A 320 -15.31 3.48 11.58
CA PRO A 320 -14.97 4.73 10.90
C PRO A 320 -14.55 4.54 9.43
N PHE A 321 -13.71 3.54 9.12
CA PHE A 321 -13.32 3.26 7.74
C PHE A 321 -14.51 2.87 6.86
N TRP A 322 -15.38 1.99 7.36
CA TRP A 322 -16.53 1.50 6.61
C TRP A 322 -17.54 2.61 6.32
N TRP A 323 -17.81 3.46 7.30
CA TRP A 323 -18.60 4.69 7.10
C TRP A 323 -17.96 5.62 6.08
N ALA A 324 -16.65 5.86 6.21
CA ALA A 324 -15.89 6.72 5.32
C ALA A 324 -15.95 6.28 3.84
N ILE A 325 -16.11 4.99 3.56
CA ILE A 325 -16.20 4.45 2.18
C ILE A 325 -17.63 4.17 1.71
N GLY A 326 -18.64 4.47 2.53
CA GLY A 326 -20.07 4.40 2.15
C GLY A 326 -20.75 3.08 2.46
N PHE A 327 -20.21 2.34 3.42
CA PHE A 327 -20.76 1.09 3.92
C PHE A 327 -21.02 1.19 5.42
N PRO A 328 -22.08 1.88 5.87
CA PRO A 328 -22.43 1.92 7.28
C PRO A 328 -22.44 0.54 7.95
N VAL A 329 -21.95 0.49 9.20
CA VAL A 329 -21.90 -0.77 9.97
C VAL A 329 -23.18 -0.93 10.79
N VAL A 330 -23.86 -2.07 10.61
CA VAL A 330 -25.07 -2.47 11.34
C VAL A 330 -24.99 -3.95 11.70
N GLY A 331 -25.12 -4.28 12.98
CA GLY A 331 -25.11 -5.67 13.44
C GLY A 331 -23.81 -6.41 13.10
N GLY A 332 -22.66 -5.71 13.10
CA GLY A 332 -21.35 -6.25 12.74
C GLY A 332 -21.12 -6.43 11.23
N MET A 333 -22.01 -5.91 10.38
CA MET A 333 -21.85 -5.92 8.93
C MET A 333 -21.74 -4.52 8.35
N ALA A 334 -20.78 -4.29 7.46
CA ALA A 334 -20.73 -3.10 6.64
C ALA A 334 -21.65 -3.28 5.43
N VAL A 335 -22.70 -2.48 5.30
CA VAL A 335 -23.69 -2.60 4.22
C VAL A 335 -23.65 -1.33 3.38
N ARG A 336 -23.59 -1.46 2.05
CA ARG A 336 -23.57 -0.30 1.16
C ARG A 336 -24.78 0.59 1.43
N ALA A 337 -24.58 1.90 1.54
CA ALA A 337 -25.60 2.80 2.10
C ALA A 337 -26.95 2.75 1.36
N ASP A 338 -26.97 2.62 0.03
CA ASP A 338 -28.20 2.46 -0.76
C ASP A 338 -28.96 1.16 -0.42
N VAL A 339 -28.22 0.07 -0.24
CA VAL A 339 -28.77 -1.25 0.12
C VAL A 339 -29.29 -1.22 1.55
N LEU A 340 -28.53 -0.65 2.49
CA LEU A 340 -28.95 -0.48 3.87
C LEU A 340 -30.30 0.23 3.94
N GLU A 341 -30.44 1.37 3.28
CA GLU A 341 -31.64 2.19 3.35
C GLU A 341 -32.85 1.52 2.70
N THR A 342 -32.62 0.79 1.61
CA THR A 342 -33.66 -0.03 0.96
C THR A 342 -34.14 -1.14 1.90
N CYS A 343 -33.21 -1.89 2.49
CA CYS A 343 -33.50 -2.96 3.44
C CYS A 343 -34.22 -2.42 4.70
N ALA A 344 -33.74 -1.32 5.26
CA ALA A 344 -34.34 -0.70 6.45
C ALA A 344 -35.77 -0.21 6.19
N ALA A 345 -36.05 0.35 5.01
CA ALA A 345 -37.40 0.77 4.62
C ALA A 345 -38.36 -0.42 4.49
N GLU A 346 -37.93 -1.50 3.84
CA GLU A 346 -38.70 -2.75 3.70
C GLU A 346 -39.00 -3.36 5.09
N VAL A 347 -37.97 -3.51 5.92
CA VAL A 347 -38.07 -4.06 7.27
C VAL A 347 -39.00 -3.21 8.15
N ARG A 348 -38.91 -1.88 8.05
CA ARG A 348 -39.80 -0.97 8.79
C ARG A 348 -41.26 -1.11 8.36
N LYS A 349 -41.53 -1.37 7.07
CA LYS A 349 -42.89 -1.65 6.59
C LYS A 349 -43.42 -2.95 7.19
N LEU A 350 -42.65 -4.05 7.09
CA LEU A 350 -43.03 -5.34 7.65
C LEU A 350 -43.28 -5.27 9.17
N ALA A 351 -42.41 -4.58 9.89
CA ALA A 351 -42.53 -4.42 11.35
C ALA A 351 -43.79 -3.63 11.78
N ARG A 352 -44.36 -2.81 10.90
CA ARG A 352 -45.64 -2.11 11.15
C ARG A 352 -46.85 -3.03 10.96
N GLU A 353 -46.74 -4.01 10.08
CA GLU A 353 -47.79 -4.99 9.79
C GLU A 353 -47.84 -6.12 10.84
N GLY A 354 -46.75 -6.31 11.59
CA GLY A 354 -46.68 -7.23 12.73
C GLY A 354 -45.35 -7.96 12.82
N ALA A 355 -45.34 -9.10 13.50
CA ALA A 355 -44.17 -9.97 13.52
C ALA A 355 -44.01 -10.68 12.17
N PHE A 356 -42.79 -10.76 11.61
CA PHE A 356 -42.52 -11.33 10.29
C PHE A 356 -41.31 -12.29 10.32
N PRO A 357 -41.27 -13.37 9.51
CA PRO A 357 -40.09 -14.24 9.43
C PRO A 357 -38.93 -13.52 8.73
N LEU A 358 -37.70 -14.05 8.81
CA LEU A 358 -36.56 -13.55 8.03
C LEU A 358 -36.90 -13.56 6.53
N PRO A 359 -36.97 -12.40 5.83
CA PRO A 359 -37.35 -12.39 4.43
C PRO A 359 -36.21 -12.93 3.54
N PRO A 360 -36.45 -13.94 2.68
CA PRO A 360 -35.41 -14.45 1.77
C PRO A 360 -34.84 -13.38 0.83
N ALA A 361 -35.69 -12.44 0.39
CA ALA A 361 -35.30 -11.32 -0.45
C ALA A 361 -34.29 -10.38 0.25
N LEU A 362 -34.39 -10.23 1.59
CA LEU A 362 -33.44 -9.46 2.38
C LEU A 362 -32.05 -10.10 2.36
N VAL A 363 -31.99 -11.43 2.58
CA VAL A 363 -30.75 -12.21 2.58
C VAL A 363 -30.07 -12.12 1.22
N ALA A 364 -30.84 -12.31 0.14
CA ALA A 364 -30.35 -12.18 -1.24
C ALA A 364 -29.80 -10.78 -1.54
N ARG A 365 -30.49 -9.71 -1.11
CA ARG A 365 -30.06 -8.33 -1.37
C ARG A 365 -28.80 -7.95 -0.60
N LEU A 366 -28.68 -8.41 0.64
CA LEU A 366 -27.47 -8.25 1.45
C LEU A 366 -26.32 -9.13 0.94
N ALA A 367 -26.60 -10.13 0.09
CA ALA A 367 -25.61 -11.10 -0.40
C ALA A 367 -24.82 -11.76 0.74
N THR A 368 -25.53 -12.23 1.76
CA THR A 368 -24.95 -12.75 3.00
C THR A 368 -25.67 -14.02 3.48
N THR A 369 -25.21 -14.60 4.59
CA THR A 369 -25.85 -15.78 5.22
C THR A 369 -27.08 -15.38 6.04
N GLU A 370 -27.96 -16.33 6.35
CA GLU A 370 -29.08 -16.07 7.26
C GLU A 370 -28.62 -15.56 8.64
N GLU A 371 -27.58 -16.17 9.20
CA GLU A 371 -27.03 -15.79 10.51
C GLU A 371 -26.67 -14.29 10.55
N HIS A 372 -25.93 -13.85 9.54
CA HIS A 372 -25.56 -12.45 9.40
C HIS A 372 -26.77 -11.55 9.13
N ALA A 373 -27.74 -11.99 8.32
CA ALA A 373 -28.96 -11.23 8.08
C ALA A 373 -29.80 -11.06 9.37
N ARG A 374 -29.86 -12.07 10.24
CA ARG A 374 -30.48 -11.97 11.58
C ARG A 374 -29.71 -11.00 12.47
N ALA A 375 -28.38 -11.03 12.46
CA ALA A 375 -27.56 -10.06 13.18
C ALA A 375 -27.82 -8.62 12.70
N PHE A 376 -27.97 -8.41 11.39
CA PHE A 376 -28.34 -7.11 10.81
C PHE A 376 -29.72 -6.64 11.27
N LEU A 377 -30.74 -7.50 11.25
CA LEU A 377 -32.07 -7.15 11.76
C LEU A 377 -32.02 -6.78 13.26
N ARG A 378 -31.25 -7.51 14.07
CA ARG A 378 -31.00 -7.12 15.46
C ARG A 378 -30.30 -5.76 15.57
N GLY A 379 -29.32 -5.50 14.71
CA GLY A 379 -28.63 -4.20 14.60
C GLY A 379 -29.55 -3.04 14.18
N LEU A 380 -30.62 -3.31 13.43
CA LEU A 380 -31.66 -2.33 13.13
C LEU A 380 -32.64 -2.09 14.30
N GLY A 381 -32.45 -2.78 15.43
CA GLY A 381 -33.29 -2.66 16.62
C GLY A 381 -34.55 -3.53 16.59
N LEU A 382 -34.50 -4.69 15.92
CA LEU A 382 -35.56 -5.70 16.00
C LEU A 382 -35.21 -6.81 17.00
N THR A 383 -36.23 -7.35 17.66
CA THR A 383 -36.12 -8.56 18.49
C THR A 383 -36.70 -9.75 17.76
N GLU A 384 -36.04 -10.90 17.90
CA GLU A 384 -36.49 -12.18 17.35
C GLU A 384 -37.12 -13.04 18.46
N SER A 385 -38.29 -13.64 18.17
CA SER A 385 -38.97 -14.64 19.00
C SER A 385 -39.65 -15.65 18.07
N ASP A 386 -39.48 -16.95 18.33
CA ASP A 386 -40.10 -18.03 17.55
C ASP A 386 -39.84 -17.92 16.03
N GLY A 387 -38.62 -17.51 15.67
CA GLY A 387 -38.20 -17.33 14.28
C GLY A 387 -38.82 -16.12 13.57
N ARG A 388 -39.53 -15.24 14.29
CA ARG A 388 -40.14 -14.01 13.78
C ARG A 388 -39.54 -12.76 14.43
N PHE A 389 -39.37 -11.72 13.63
CA PHE A 389 -38.87 -10.42 14.04
C PHE A 389 -40.01 -9.46 14.32
N ARG A 390 -39.86 -8.63 15.35
CA ARG A 390 -40.75 -7.50 15.67
C ARG A 390 -39.94 -6.29 16.12
N ALA A 391 -40.49 -5.09 15.95
CA ALA A 391 -39.84 -3.88 16.45
C ALA A 391 -39.67 -3.95 17.97
N THR A 392 -38.48 -3.60 18.47
CA THR A 392 -38.27 -3.48 19.91
C THR A 392 -39.13 -2.33 20.42
N ALA A 393 -40.02 -2.59 21.40
CA ALA A 393 -40.75 -1.52 22.05
C ALA A 393 -39.74 -0.56 22.69
N ARG A 394 -39.60 0.65 22.15
CA ARG A 394 -38.79 1.70 22.82
C ARG A 394 -39.41 1.92 24.20
N ARG A 395 -38.69 1.53 25.27
CA ARG A 395 -38.97 2.08 26.60
C ARG A 395 -38.84 3.60 26.47
N ARG A 396 -39.91 4.30 26.80
CA ARG A 396 -40.00 5.76 26.81
C ARG A 396 -38.94 6.37 27.70
#